data_AF-A0A7C3GJP6-F1
#
_entry.id   AF-A0A7C3GJP6-F1
#
_cell.length_a   1.000
_cell.length_b   1.000
_cell.length_c   1.000
_cell.angle_alpha   90.00
_cell.angle_beta   90.00
_cell.angle_gamma   90.00
#
_symmetry.space_group_name_H-M   'P 1'
#
loop_
_entity.id
_entity.type
_entity.pdbx_description
1 polymer ?
#
loop_
_entity_poly.entity_id
_entity_poly.type
_entity_poly.pdbx_seq_one_letter_code
_entity_poly.pdbx_strand_id
1 'polypeptide(L)'
;MIGFIEESRLANKREYSGIFRAQLSNPELALLFYNGASPWGKKFKPLAEKYALFEHLELSQLVRAEEDVKFYDRKAFGDNDMQTFAGYG
;
A
#
# COMPACT_ATOMS: atom_id res chain seq x y z
N MET A 1 9.38 3.14 9.73
CA MET A 1 10.09 2.05 9.03
C MET A 1 10.28 2.32 7.54
N ILE A 2 9.23 2.55 6.75
CA ILE A 2 9.36 2.83 5.30
C ILE A 2 10.25 4.05 4.98
N GLY A 3 10.13 5.14 5.76
CA GLY A 3 11.05 6.29 5.62
C GLY A 3 12.52 5.93 5.86
N PHE A 4 12.79 5.02 6.80
CA PHE A 4 14.14 4.53 7.07
C PHE A 4 14.67 3.67 5.92
N ILE A 5 13.84 2.81 5.32
CA ILE A 5 14.22 2.02 4.14
C ILE A 5 14.57 2.95 2.97
N GLU A 6 13.79 4.01 2.75
CA GLU A 6 14.05 5.00 1.71
C GLU A 6 15.38 5.74 1.93
N GLU A 7 15.67 6.16 3.16
CA GLU A 7 16.89 6.91 3.50
C GLU A 7 18.15 6.03 3.60
N SER A 8 17.99 4.73 3.85
CA SER A 8 19.11 3.80 4.01
C SER A 8 19.90 3.58 2.70
N ARG A 9 21.17 3.15 2.80
CA ARG A 9 21.98 2.70 1.65
C ARG A 9 21.81 1.20 1.35
N LEU A 10 20.70 0.60 1.75
CA LEU A 10 20.43 -0.82 1.49
C LEU A 10 20.33 -1.07 -0.02
N ALA A 11 21.01 -2.10 -0.52
CA ALA A 11 20.96 -2.48 -1.94
C ALA A 11 19.57 -3.00 -2.34
N ASN A 12 18.91 -3.76 -1.46
CA ASN A 12 17.66 -4.46 -1.75
C ASN A 12 16.44 -3.86 -1.03
N LYS A 13 16.22 -2.54 -1.15
CA LYS A 13 15.12 -1.82 -0.45
C LYS A 13 13.73 -2.45 -0.66
N ARG A 14 13.50 -3.02 -1.85
CA ARG A 14 12.24 -3.73 -2.18
C ARG A 14 12.02 -5.00 -1.35
N GLU A 15 13.06 -5.76 -1.06
CA GLU A 15 12.95 -6.97 -0.22
C GLU A 15 12.64 -6.58 1.22
N TYR A 16 13.30 -5.55 1.74
CA TYR A 16 13.02 -5.03 3.08
C TYR A 16 11.62 -4.42 3.21
N SER A 17 11.11 -3.75 2.17
CA SER A 17 9.71 -3.31 2.17
C SER A 17 8.75 -4.49 2.14
N GLY A 18 9.11 -5.58 1.46
CA GLY A 18 8.39 -6.86 1.47
C GLY A 18 8.32 -7.50 2.86
N ILE A 19 9.43 -7.49 3.60
CA ILE A 19 9.47 -7.96 5.00
C ILE A 19 8.61 -7.06 5.89
N PHE A 20 8.72 -5.74 5.73
CA PHE A 20 7.94 -4.79 6.52
C PHE A 20 6.43 -4.96 6.31
N ARG A 21 5.96 -5.07 5.06
CA ARG A 21 4.53 -5.26 4.78
C ARG A 21 4.00 -6.60 5.30
N ALA A 22 4.83 -7.65 5.34
CA ALA A 22 4.43 -8.96 5.88
C ALA A 22 4.18 -8.96 7.40
N GLN A 23 4.66 -7.93 8.11
CA GLN A 23 4.40 -7.76 9.55
C GLN A 23 3.09 -7.03 9.84
N LEU A 24 2.46 -6.41 8.84
CA LEU A 24 1.24 -5.64 9.00
C LEU A 24 0.03 -6.53 8.77
N SER A 25 -0.93 -6.47 9.68
CA SER A 25 -2.23 -7.09 9.48
C SER A 25 -3.08 -6.29 8.49
N ASN A 26 -4.10 -6.94 7.92
CA ASN A 26 -5.03 -6.33 6.98
C ASN A 26 -5.72 -5.04 7.52
N PRO A 27 -6.23 -5.02 8.77
CA PRO A 27 -6.78 -3.80 9.36
C PRO A 27 -5.76 -2.65 9.49
N GLU A 28 -4.50 -2.97 9.83
CA GLU A 28 -3.43 -1.97 9.91
C GLU A 28 -3.06 -1.42 8.53
N LEU A 29 -3.03 -2.28 7.51
CA LEU A 29 -2.86 -1.86 6.12
C LEU A 29 -3.98 -0.92 5.67
N ALA A 30 -5.24 -1.23 6.01
CA ALA A 30 -6.38 -0.36 5.72
C ALA A 30 -6.28 1.00 6.44
N LEU A 31 -5.83 1.01 7.70
CA LEU A 31 -5.59 2.26 8.42
C LEU A 31 -4.50 3.12 7.76
N LEU A 32 -3.38 2.49 7.38
CA LEU A 32 -2.29 3.16 6.66
C LEU A 32 -2.73 3.64 5.28
N PHE A 33 -3.61 2.89 4.61
CA PHE A 33 -4.22 3.27 3.34
C PHE A 33 -4.96 4.60 3.45
N TYR A 34 -5.86 4.76 4.43
CA TYR A 34 -6.55 6.04 4.59
C TYR A 34 -5.63 7.14 5.10
N ASN A 35 -4.65 6.81 5.95
CA ASN A 35 -3.67 7.78 6.40
C ASN A 35 -2.88 8.37 5.22
N GLY A 36 -2.42 7.54 4.28
CA GLY A 36 -1.70 7.97 3.10
C GLY A 36 -2.55 8.75 2.09
N ALA A 37 -3.84 8.43 2.01
CA ALA A 37 -4.80 9.15 1.16
C ALA A 37 -5.18 10.52 1.75
N SER A 38 -4.97 10.72 3.05
CA SER A 38 -5.26 11.97 3.73
C SER A 38 -4.30 13.11 3.33
N PRO A 39 -4.69 14.39 3.55
CA PRO A 39 -3.80 15.54 3.34
C PRO A 39 -2.49 15.49 4.12
N TRP A 40 -2.44 14.73 5.23
CA TRP A 40 -1.25 14.55 6.06
C TRP A 40 -0.33 13.43 5.53
N GLY A 41 -0.86 12.53 4.71
CA GLY A 41 -0.18 11.39 4.10
C GLY A 41 0.66 11.70 2.87
N LYS A 42 0.81 12.97 2.47
CA LYS A 42 1.45 13.38 1.20
C LYS A 42 2.86 12.83 0.97
N LYS A 43 3.65 12.64 2.03
CA LYS A 43 5.00 12.03 1.96
C LYS A 43 4.96 10.51 1.96
N PHE A 44 3.92 9.93 2.56
CA PHE A 44 3.76 8.48 2.69
C PHE A 44 3.22 7.86 1.40
N LYS A 45 2.24 8.51 0.76
CA LYS A 45 1.64 8.07 -0.50
C LYS A 45 2.65 7.65 -1.58
N PRO A 46 3.63 8.48 -1.99
CA PRO A 46 4.59 8.07 -3.01
C PRO A 46 5.47 6.89 -2.57
N LEU A 47 5.71 6.72 -1.27
CA LEU A 47 6.46 5.57 -0.74
C LEU A 47 5.60 4.31 -0.78
N ALA A 48 4.32 4.40 -0.42
CA ALA A 48 3.37 3.29 -0.53
C ALA A 48 3.24 2.81 -1.97
N GLU A 49 3.18 3.73 -2.94
CA GLU A 49 3.17 3.44 -4.38
C GLU A 49 4.49 2.81 -4.87
N LYS A 50 5.64 3.38 -4.46
CA LYS A 50 6.97 2.89 -4.87
C LYS A 50 7.24 1.46 -4.41
N TYR A 51 6.76 1.11 -3.22
CA TYR A 51 7.07 -0.15 -2.56
C TYR A 51 5.93 -1.18 -2.60
N ALA A 52 4.87 -0.94 -3.38
CA ALA A 52 3.71 -1.82 -3.49
C ALA A 52 3.18 -2.23 -2.10
N LEU A 53 2.96 -1.23 -1.23
CA LEU A 53 2.67 -1.49 0.19
C LEU A 53 1.33 -2.22 0.39
N PHE A 54 0.38 -2.00 -0.50
CA PHE A 54 -0.98 -2.55 -0.41
C PHE A 54 -1.17 -3.80 -1.25
N GLU A 55 -0.09 -4.47 -1.67
CA GLU A 55 -0.14 -5.71 -2.46
C GLU A 55 -0.90 -6.85 -1.75
N HIS A 56 -0.93 -6.84 -0.41
CA HIS A 56 -1.64 -7.84 0.39
C HIS A 56 -2.89 -7.27 1.09
N LEU A 57 -3.31 -6.06 0.73
CA LEU A 57 -4.50 -5.44 1.32
C LEU A 57 -5.77 -6.12 0.78
N GLU A 58 -6.56 -6.69 1.67
CA GLU A 58 -7.90 -7.17 1.37
C GLU A 58 -8.84 -5.98 1.16
N LEU A 59 -9.38 -5.85 -0.06
CA LEU A 59 -10.28 -4.75 -0.42
C LEU A 59 -11.55 -4.70 0.44
N SER A 60 -11.97 -5.84 1.01
CA SER A 60 -13.09 -5.92 1.96
C SER A 60 -12.88 -5.11 3.24
N GLN A 61 -11.64 -4.74 3.56
CA GLN A 61 -11.29 -3.89 4.69
C GLN A 61 -11.46 -2.39 4.39
N LEU A 62 -11.68 -2.03 3.13
CA LEU A 62 -11.95 -0.66 2.73
C LEU A 62 -13.45 -0.37 2.89
N VAL A 63 -13.75 0.85 3.34
CA VAL A 63 -15.11 1.37 3.53
C VAL A 63 -15.86 1.42 2.20
N ARG A 64 -15.17 1.83 1.12
CA ARG A 64 -15.72 2.02 -0.22
C ARG A 64 -14.72 1.51 -1.25
N ALA A 65 -14.47 0.20 -1.26
CA ALA A 65 -13.39 -0.43 -2.03
C ALA A 65 -13.24 0.08 -3.47
N GLU A 66 -14.32 0.16 -4.24
CA GLU A 66 -14.32 0.60 -5.64
C GLU A 66 -13.85 2.05 -5.85
N GLU A 67 -14.19 2.94 -4.93
CA GLU A 67 -13.80 4.34 -5.00
C GLU A 67 -12.46 4.59 -4.33
N ASP A 68 -12.25 3.98 -3.17
CA ASP A 68 -11.12 4.23 -2.31
C ASP A 68 -9.81 3.82 -2.98
N VAL A 69 -9.79 2.68 -3.68
CA VAL A 69 -8.62 2.23 -4.43
C VAL A 69 -8.09 3.25 -5.44
N LYS A 70 -8.95 4.16 -5.94
CA LYS A 70 -8.57 5.24 -6.86
C LYS A 70 -7.75 6.32 -6.18
N PHE A 71 -7.60 6.31 -4.86
CA PHE A 71 -6.72 7.22 -4.13
C PHE A 71 -5.25 6.99 -4.43
N TYR A 72 -4.85 5.85 -4.98
CA TYR A 72 -3.45 5.51 -5.25
C TYR A 72 -3.22 5.12 -6.70
N ASP A 73 -1.99 5.29 -7.18
CA ASP A 73 -1.56 4.66 -8.42
C ASP A 73 -1.58 3.13 -8.29
N ARG A 74 -1.88 2.44 -9.40
CA ARG A 74 -1.94 0.97 -9.44
C ARG A 74 -0.67 0.29 -8.91
N LYS A 75 0.49 0.93 -9.02
CA LYS A 75 1.76 0.43 -8.47
C LYS A 75 1.72 0.17 -6.97
N ALA A 76 0.86 0.86 -6.21
CA ALA A 76 0.71 0.64 -4.77
C ALA A 76 0.21 -0.77 -4.41
N PHE A 77 -0.45 -1.46 -5.36
CA PHE A 77 -1.04 -2.79 -5.17
C PHE A 77 -0.18 -3.92 -5.74
N GLY A 78 1.00 -3.61 -6.29
CA GLY A 78 1.93 -4.62 -6.80
C GLY A 78 1.35 -5.49 -7.92
N ASP A 79 1.82 -6.72 -7.99
CA ASP A 79 1.43 -7.71 -9.02
C ASP A 79 0.28 -8.61 -8.56
N ASN A 80 -0.22 -8.45 -7.33
CA ASN A 80 -1.41 -9.14 -6.86
C ASN A 80 -2.64 -8.57 -7.57
N ASP A 81 -2.89 -9.27 -8.67
CA ASP A 81 -3.94 -9.24 -9.64
C ASP A 81 -5.15 -8.34 -9.36
N MET A 82 -5.53 -7.63 -10.42
CA MET A 82 -6.79 -6.92 -10.58
C MET A 82 -8.03 -7.85 -10.54
N GLN A 83 -7.86 -9.14 -10.23
CA GLN A 83 -8.95 -10.10 -10.05
C GLN A 83 -9.92 -9.65 -8.96
N THR A 84 -9.45 -8.97 -7.91
CA THR A 84 -10.33 -8.41 -6.88
C THR A 84 -11.13 -7.21 -7.39
N PHE A 85 -10.60 -6.44 -8.35
CA PHE A 85 -11.28 -5.28 -8.93
C PHE A 85 -12.31 -5.66 -9.99
N ALA A 86 -12.14 -6.81 -10.64
CA ALA A 86 -13.09 -7.34 -11.63
C ALA A 86 -14.40 -7.87 -11.00
N GLY A 87 -14.42 -8.11 -9.69
CA GLY A 87 -15.62 -8.53 -8.94
C GLY A 87 -16.50 -7.37 -8.45
N TYR A 88 -16.07 -6.12 -8.66
CA TYR A 88 -16.77 -4.91 -8.25
C TYR A 88 -17.01 -3.96 -9.44
N GLY A 89 -17.39 -4.53 -10.60
CA GLY A 89 -17.72 -3.82 -11.83
C GLY A 89 -19.17 -4.03 -12.25
#